data_AF-A0A959TAW2-F1
#
_entry.id   AF-A0A959TAW2-F1
#
_cell.length_a   1.000
_cell.length_b   1.000
_cell.length_c   1.000
_cell.angle_alpha   90.00
_cell.angle_beta   90.00
_cell.angle_gamma   90.00
#
_symmetry.space_group_name_H-M   'P 1'
#
loop_
_entity.id
_entity.type
_entity.pdbx_description
1 polymer ?
#
loop_
_entity_poly.entity_id
_entity_poly.type
_entity_poly.pdbx_seq_one_letter_code
_entity_poly.pdbx_strand_id
1 'polypeptide(L)' 'VEHASPLVKVTIVPRGRSLGAAWYLPEERHLTTTEQMLDEICAALGGRAAEEIIFGKISTGA' A
#
# COMPACT_ATOMS: atom_id res chain seq x y z
N VAL A 1 4.53 -9.27 4.83
CA VAL A 1 3.13 -9.42 4.44
C VAL A 1 3.03 -10.64 3.56
N GLU A 2 2.65 -11.78 4.15
CA GLU A 2 2.60 -13.07 3.45
C GLU A 2 1.29 -13.23 2.68
N HIS A 3 0.26 -12.47 3.03
CA HIS A 3 -1.04 -12.55 2.39
C HIS A 3 -1.46 -11.30 1.62
N ALA A 4 -0.60 -10.28 1.54
CA ALA A 4 -0.89 -9.11 0.73
C ALA A 4 -0.90 -9.45 -0.76
N SER A 5 -1.76 -8.78 -1.52
CA SER A 5 -1.86 -8.97 -2.96
C SER A 5 -0.50 -8.74 -3.65
N PRO A 6 -0.11 -9.58 -4.62
CA PRO A 6 1.15 -9.43 -5.32
C PRO A 6 1.21 -8.09 -6.06
N LEU A 7 2.36 -7.41 -5.93
CA LEU A 7 2.59 -6.11 -6.55
C LEU A 7 3.03 -6.29 -8.01
N VAL A 8 2.31 -5.65 -8.93
CA VAL A 8 2.55 -5.75 -10.38
C VAL A 8 3.43 -4.60 -10.86
N LYS A 9 3.15 -3.38 -10.41
CA LYS A 9 3.83 -2.18 -10.90
C LYS A 9 3.75 -1.04 -9.89
N VAL A 10 4.88 -0.36 -9.68
CA VAL A 10 4.93 0.93 -8.98
C VAL A 10 5.21 2.04 -9.98
N THR A 11 4.56 3.18 -9.82
CA THR A 11 4.84 4.40 -10.58
C THR A 11 4.84 5.62 -9.68
N ILE A 12 5.78 6.53 -9.95
CA ILE A 12 5.86 7.87 -9.34
C ILE A 12 5.36 8.97 -10.31
N VAL A 13 4.80 8.56 -11.44
CA VAL A 13 4.24 9.48 -12.42
C VAL A 13 2.86 9.92 -11.91
N PRO A 14 2.61 11.23 -11.75
CA PRO A 14 1.37 11.75 -11.19
C PRO A 14 0.20 11.41 -12.10
N ARG A 15 -0.85 10.83 -11.53
CA ARG A 15 -2.05 10.39 -12.23
C ARG A 15 -3.27 10.74 -11.37
N GLY A 16 -4.04 11.74 -11.79
CA GLY A 16 -5.22 12.19 -11.04
C GLY A 16 -4.85 12.86 -9.71
N ARG A 17 -5.37 12.35 -8.60
CA ARG A 17 -5.19 12.92 -7.25
C ARG A 17 -3.95 12.39 -6.52
N SER A 18 -3.21 11.45 -7.11
CA SER A 18 -2.02 10.87 -6.48
C SER A 18 -0.74 11.21 -7.27
N LEU A 19 0.35 11.44 -6.52
CA LEU A 19 1.69 11.68 -7.06
C LEU A 19 2.43 10.37 -7.37
N GLY A 20 1.87 9.23 -6.94
CA GLY A 20 2.34 7.88 -7.27
C GLY A 20 1.21 6.88 -7.12
N ALA A 21 1.41 5.66 -7.63
CA ALA A 21 0.47 4.56 -7.49
C ALA A 21 1.18 3.20 -7.49
N ALA A 22 0.71 2.30 -6.64
CA ALA A 22 1.07 0.88 -6.66
C ALA A 22 -0.11 0.07 -7.20
N TRP A 23 0.17 -0.81 -8.16
CA TRP A 23 -0.80 -1.71 -8.75
C TRP A 23 -0.62 -3.08 -8.12
N TYR A 24 -1.69 -3.56 -7.48
CA TYR A 24 -1.77 -4.88 -6.90
C TYR A 24 -2.66 -5.75 -7.78
N LEU A 25 -2.31 -7.03 -7.94
CA LEU A 25 -3.17 -8.01 -8.59
C LEU A 25 -3.92 -8.77 -7.50
N PRO A 26 -5.21 -8.47 -7.25
CA PRO A 26 -5.98 -9.21 -6.27
C PRO A 26 -6.20 -10.64 -6.76
N GLU A 27 -5.97 -11.61 -5.88
CA GLU A 27 -6.43 -12.98 -6.10
C GLU A 27 -7.93 -13.05 -5.79
N GLU A 28 -8.73 -13.67 -6.67
CA GLU A 28 -10.15 -13.91 -6.41
C GLU A 28 -10.32 -14.89 -5.24
N ARG A 29 -10.58 -14.35 -4.05
CA ARG A 29 -10.84 -15.10 -2.82
C ARG A 29 -12.24 -14.84 -2.33
N HIS A 30 -12.99 -15.91 -2.03
CA HIS A 30 -14.36 -15.82 -1.50
C HIS A 30 -14.42 -15.54 0.00
N LEU A 31 -13.32 -15.78 0.74
CA LEU A 31 -13.24 -15.63 2.19
C LEU A 31 -11.92 -14.94 2.55
N THR A 32 -11.99 -13.86 3.32
CA THR A 32 -10.84 -13.14 3.86
C THR A 32 -10.64 -13.48 5.34
N THR A 33 -9.40 -13.80 5.72
CA THR A 33 -9.04 -14.03 7.13
C THR A 33 -8.67 -12.72 7.83
N THR A 34 -8.67 -12.72 9.17
CA THR A 34 -8.26 -11.56 9.97
C THR A 34 -6.80 -11.19 9.73
N GLU A 35 -5.91 -12.17 9.58
CA GLU A 35 -4.49 -11.97 9.29
C GLU A 35 -4.28 -11.31 7.92
N GLN A 36 -5.08 -11.69 6.93
CA GLN A 36 -5.09 -11.07 5.60
C GLN A 36 -5.49 -9.59 5.66
N MET A 37 -6.55 -9.27 6.40
CA MET A 37 -6.98 -7.88 6.58
C MET A 37 -5.89 -7.05 7.28
N LEU A 38 -5.21 -7.62 8.28
CA LEU A 38 -4.10 -6.94 8.95
C LEU A 38 -2.93 -6.71 8.01
N ASP A 39 -2.58 -7.68 7.16
CA ASP A 39 -1.52 -7.54 6.15
C ASP A 39 -1.86 -6.45 5.12
N GLU A 40 -3.12 -6.33 4.69
CA GLU A 40 -3.57 -5.28 3.79
C GLU A 40 -3.52 -3.88 4.44
N ILE A 41 -3.93 -3.78 5.70
CA ILE A 41 -3.85 -2.52 6.47
C ILE A 41 -2.38 -2.10 6.61
N CYS A 42 -1.48 -3.04 6.93
CA CYS A 42 -0.04 -2.79 7.01
C CYS A 42 0.54 -2.31 5.67
N ALA A 43 0.11 -2.91 4.55
CA ALA A 43 0.54 -2.49 3.22
C ALA A 43 0.07 -1.07 2.88
N ALA A 44 -1.15 -0.68 3.27
CA ALA A 44 -1.68 0.66 3.05
C ALA A 44 -0.99 1.73 3.92
N LEU A 45 -0.76 1.44 5.20
CA LEU A 45 -0.12 2.37 6.13
C LEU A 45 1.40 2.48 5.95
N GLY A 46 2.01 1.54 5.22
CA GLY A 46 3.45 1.49 4.98
C GLY A 46 4.01 2.75 4.33
N GLY A 47 3.26 3.41 3.45
CA GLY A 47 3.68 4.67 2.82
C GLY A 47 3.90 5.79 3.84
N ARG A 48 2.95 5.97 4.75
CA ARG A 48 3.05 6.97 5.82
C ARG A 48 4.17 6.63 6.82
N ALA A 49 4.30 5.36 7.20
CA ALA A 49 5.38 4.92 8.08
C ALA A 49 6.76 5.15 7.44
N ALA A 50 6.90 4.91 6.13
CA ALA A 50 8.14 5.17 5.40
C ALA A 50 8.49 6.67 5.37
N GLU A 51 7.49 7.55 5.22
CA GLU A 51 7.71 9.01 5.30
C GLU A 51 8.21 9.44 6.68
N GLU A 52 7.62 8.90 7.74
CA GLU A 52 8.04 9.19 9.12
C GLU A 52 9.49 8.73 9.39
N ILE A 53 9.85 7.52 8.93
CA ILE A 53 11.18 6.94 9.17
C ILE A 53 12.27 7.68 8.37
N ILE A 54 12.03 7.98 7.10
CA ILE A 54 13.05 8.55 6.20
C ILE A 54 13.15 10.08 6.36
N PHE A 55 12.01 10.77 6.41
CA PHE A 55 11.97 12.24 6.39
C PHE A 55 11.75 12.86 7.76
N GLY A 56 11.34 12.08 8.77
CA GLY A 56 11.03 12.58 10.12
C GLY A 56 9.87 13.59 10.16
N LYS A 57 9.12 13.70 9.05
CA LYS A 57 8.01 14.64 8.86
C LYS A 57 6.94 13.96 8.02
N ILE A 58 5.69 14.10 8.46
CA ILE A 58 4.54 13.46 7.84
C ILE A 58 3.93 14.44 6.82
N SER A 59 3.71 13.99 5.58
CA SER A 59 3.02 14.78 4.57
C SER A 59 1.50 14.53 4.58
N THR A 60 0.73 15.33 3.84
CA THR A 60 -0.71 15.07 3.59
C THR A 60 -0.94 14.25 2.32
N GLY A 61 0.12 13.71 1.72
CA GLY A 61 0.06 12.93 0.48
C GLY A 61 -0.21 11.44 0.69
N ALA A 62 -0.04 10.96 1.92
CA ALA A 62 -0.23 9.56 2.34
C ALA A 62 -1.59 9.33 3.01
#